data_AF-A0A7J3ACD0-F1
#
_entry.id   AF-A0A7J3ACD0-F1
#
_cell.length_a   1.000
_cell.length_b   1.000
_cell.length_c   1.000
_cell.angle_alpha   90.00
_cell.angle_beta   90.00
_cell.angle_gamma   90.00
#
_symmetry.space_group_name_H-M   'P 1'
#
loop_
_entity.id
_entity.type
_entity.pdbx_description
1 polymer ?
#
loop_
_entity_poly.entity_id
_entity_poly.type
_entity_poly.pdbx_seq_one_letter_code
_entity_poly.pdbx_strand_id
1 'polypeptide(L)' 'MIEIDGSQKSGSGTILRLSVALAAVTKQPLHIYNIRQNRPQAGLMPQHLEAVLTAAKL' A
#
# COMPACT_ATOMS: atom_id res chain seq x y z
N MET A 1 5.86 -1.87 -14.13
CA MET A 1 5.05 -2.38 -13.01
C MET A 1 5.90 -2.28 -11.77
N ILE A 2 5.38 -1.63 -10.74
CA ILE A 2 6.05 -1.43 -9.45
C ILE A 2 5.69 -2.62 -8.55
N GLU A 3 6.68 -3.31 -8.02
CA GLU A 3 6.50 -4.40 -7.06
C GLU A 3 7.09 -4.02 -5.71
N ILE A 4 6.30 -4.15 -4.64
CA ILE A 4 6.70 -3.73 -3.30
C ILE A 4 6.34 -4.79 -2.27
N ASP A 5 7.35 -5.17 -1.48
CA ASP A 5 7.15 -5.98 -0.28
C ASP A 5 6.74 -5.08 0.89
N GLY A 6 5.48 -5.21 1.31
CA GLY A 6 4.88 -4.48 2.42
C GLY A 6 5.32 -4.92 3.81
N SER A 7 6.13 -5.98 3.93
CA SER A 7 6.74 -6.42 5.19
C SER A 7 7.98 -5.61 5.56
N GLN A 8 8.58 -4.91 4.58
CA GLN A 8 9.83 -4.18 4.77
C GLN A 8 9.70 -3.09 5.84
N LYS A 9 10.85 -2.82 6.49
CA LYS A 9 10.96 -1.84 7.59
C LYS A 9 10.03 -2.21 8.75
N SER A 10 9.12 -1.33 9.14
CA SER A 10 8.25 -1.49 10.30
C SER A 10 6.91 -2.18 10.00
N GLY A 11 6.67 -2.60 8.75
CA GLY A 11 5.37 -3.12 8.32
C GLY A 11 4.21 -2.17 8.64
N SER A 12 4.44 -0.84 8.60
CA SER A 12 3.40 0.15 8.83
C SER A 12 2.59 0.43 7.55
N GLY A 13 1.42 1.04 7.68
CA GLY A 13 0.62 1.48 6.52
C GLY A 13 1.26 2.58 5.67
N THR A 14 2.41 3.14 6.08
CA THR A 14 3.09 4.22 5.35
C THR A 14 3.62 3.74 4.00
N ILE A 15 4.18 2.52 3.91
CA ILE A 15 4.69 1.99 2.64
C ILE A 15 3.56 1.89 1.62
N LEU A 16 2.42 1.31 2.00
CA LEU A 16 1.23 1.21 1.18
C LEU A 16 0.77 2.57 0.65
N ARG A 17 0.60 3.57 1.52
CA ARG A 17 0.11 4.91 1.11
C ARG A 17 1.05 5.60 0.12
N LEU A 18 2.35 5.54 0.36
CA LEU A 18 3.36 6.14 -0.52
C LEU A 18 3.40 5.42 -1.87
N SER A 19 3.39 4.08 -1.87
CA SER A 19 3.38 3.28 -3.08
C SER A 19 2.17 3.58 -3.96
N VAL A 20 0.98 3.67 -3.37
CA VAL A 20 -0.26 4.01 -4.08
C VAL A 20 -0.17 5.41 -4.69
N ALA A 21 0.27 6.41 -3.92
CA ALA A 21 0.45 7.77 -4.42
C ALA A 21 1.47 7.83 -5.56
N LEU A 22 2.60 7.14 -5.43
CA LEU A 22 3.64 7.09 -6.46
C LEU A 22 3.10 6.44 -7.74
N ALA A 23 2.40 5.31 -7.63
CA ALA A 23 1.81 4.61 -8.76
C ALA A 23 0.75 5.47 -9.48
N ALA A 24 -0.08 6.19 -8.72
CA ALA A 24 -1.07 7.11 -9.25
C ALA A 24 -0.44 8.28 -10.05
N VAL A 25 0.64 8.87 -9.53
CA VAL A 25 1.37 9.98 -10.20
C VAL A 25 2.13 9.49 -11.43
N THR A 26 2.82 8.35 -11.33
CA THR A 26 3.66 7.80 -12.41
C THR A 26 2.89 7.00 -13.45
N LYS A 27 1.59 6.75 -13.23
CA LYS A 27 0.71 5.93 -14.07
C LYS A 27 1.28 4.53 -14.34
N GLN A 28 1.98 3.96 -13.36
CA GLN A 28 2.51 2.61 -13.44
C GLN A 28 1.65 1.63 -12.62
N PRO A 29 1.37 0.41 -13.13
CA PRO A 29 0.72 -0.63 -12.34
C PRO A 29 1.51 -0.94 -11.07
N LEU A 30 0.81 -1.21 -9.98
CA LEU A 30 1.39 -1.47 -8.66
C LEU A 30 0.90 -2.80 -8.10
N HIS A 31 1.83 -3.62 -7.65
CA HIS A 31 1.55 -4.83 -6.87
C HIS A 31 2.27 -4.73 -5.53
N ILE A 32 1.50 -4.72 -4.44
CA ILE A 32 2.03 -4.79 -3.07
C ILE A 32 1.58 -6.09 -2.42
N TYR A 33 2.54 -6.86 -1.95
CA TYR A 33 2.31 -8.10 -1.20
C TYR A 33 2.81 -7.96 0.25
N ASN A 34 2.48 -8.92 1.12
CA ASN A 34 2.88 -8.91 2.53
C ASN A 34 2.52 -7.64 3.32
N ILE A 35 1.38 -7.01 2.97
CA ILE A 35 0.94 -5.75 3.57
C ILE A 35 0.81 -5.92 5.09
N ARG A 36 1.64 -5.19 5.84
CA ARG A 36 1.62 -5.21 7.31
C ARG A 36 1.80 -6.62 7.91
N GLN A 37 2.53 -7.50 7.22
CA GLN A 37 2.70 -8.91 7.64
C GLN A 37 3.27 -9.04 9.06
N ASN A 38 4.13 -8.12 9.48
CA ASN A 38 4.79 -8.13 10.80
C ASN A 38 3.98 -7.45 11.91
N ARG A 39 2.68 -7.15 11.69
CA ARG A 39 1.81 -6.53 12.70
C ARG A 39 0.84 -7.55 13.31
N PRO A 40 0.42 -7.39 14.59
CA PRO A 40 -0.54 -8.29 15.23
C PRO A 40 -1.83 -8.46 14.43
N GLN A 41 -2.30 -7.37 13.81
CA GLN A 41 -3.37 -7.41 12.83
C GLN A 41 -2.78 -7.09 11.46
N ALA A 42 -2.40 -8.14 10.73
CA ALA A 42 -1.82 -8.04 9.40
C ALA A 42 -2.83 -7.61 8.34
N GLY A 43 -2.35 -7.26 7.15
CA GLY A 43 -3.17 -6.88 6.02
C GLY A 43 -3.71 -5.45 6.08
N LEU A 44 -4.67 -5.19 5.20
CA LEU A 44 -5.36 -3.90 5.10
C LEU A 44 -6.30 -3.71 6.30
N MET A 45 -6.34 -2.48 6.81
CA MET A 45 -7.32 -2.03 7.79
C MET A 45 -8.29 -1.09 7.06
N PRO A 46 -9.47 -0.77 7.62
CA PRO A 46 -10.43 0.13 6.97
C PRO A 46 -9.80 1.44 6.47
N GLN A 47 -8.95 2.08 7.29
CA GLN A 47 -8.22 3.30 6.91
C GLN A 47 -7.24 3.12 5.74
N HIS A 48 -6.70 1.91 5.55
CA HIS A 48 -5.80 1.60 4.44
C HIS A 48 -6.60 1.38 3.15
N LEU A 49 -7.71 0.64 3.25
CA LEU A 49 -8.62 0.40 2.14
C LEU A 49 -9.19 1.72 1.61
N GLU A 50 -9.67 2.60 2.50
CA GLU A 50 -10.23 3.89 2.11
C GLU A 50 -9.21 4.77 1.36
N ALA A 51 -7.95 4.75 1.79
CA ALA A 51 -6.88 5.47 1.10
C ALA A 51 -6.66 4.95 -0.33
N VAL A 52 -6.69 3.62 -0.53
CA VAL A 52 -6.57 3.00 -1.85
C VAL A 52 -7.78 3.35 -2.73
N LEU A 53 -8.99 3.22 -2.19
CA LEU A 53 -10.23 3.53 -2.91
C LEU A 53 -10.31 5.01 -3.29
N THR A 54 -9.85 5.91 -2.41
CA THR A 54 -9.78 7.35 -2.70
C THR A 54 -8.80 7.62 -3.85
N ALA A 55 -7.61 7.02 -3.80
CA ALA A 55 -6.63 7.18 -4.88
C ALA A 55 -7.13 6.62 -6.23
N ALA A 56 -7.95 5.57 -6.22
CA ALA A 56 -8.53 4.99 -7.42
C ALA A 56 -9.60 5.87 -8.10
N LYS A 57 -10.11 6.89 -7.40
CA LYS A 57 -11.10 7.86 -7.94
C LYS A 57 -10.44 9.07 -8.61
N LEU A 58 -9.11 9.20 -8.56
CA LEU A 58 -8.31 10.28 -9.16
C LEU A 58 -7.86 9.92 -10.58
#